data_AF-A0A2E4XX66-F1
#
_entry.id   AF-A0A2E4XX66-F1
#
_cell.length_a   1.000
_cell.length_b   1.000
_cell.length_c   1.000
_cell.angle_alpha   90.00
_cell.angle_beta   90.00
_cell.angle_gamma   90.00
#
_symmetry.space_group_name_H-M   'P 1'
#
loop_
_entity.id
_entity.type
_entity.pdbx_description
1 polymer ?
#
loop_
_entity_poly.entity_id
_entity_poly.type
_entity_poly.pdbx_seq_one_letter_code
_entity_poly.pdbx_strand_id
1 'polypeptide(L)' 'MSNYRLTDEQRQLKEAARRFAEEKLRPIALETERKGAPMPREALKLMAEHGYVGLDIPTEYGGLGLDIMG' A
#
# COMPACT_ATOMS: atom_id res chain seq x y z
N MET A 1 12.94 -25.13 11.08
CA MET A 1 11.97 -24.45 10.20
C MET A 1 11.61 -23.13 10.83
N SER A 2 12.08 -21.99 10.30
CA SER A 2 11.66 -20.67 10.81
C SER A 2 10.17 -20.46 10.55
N ASN A 3 9.42 -20.22 11.62
CA ASN A 3 7.99 -19.93 11.57
C ASN A 3 7.80 -18.44 11.27
N TYR A 4 7.82 -18.06 10.00
CA TYR A 4 7.54 -16.69 9.55
C TYR A 4 6.03 -16.40 9.62
N ARG A 5 5.52 -16.15 10.84
CA ARG A 5 4.16 -15.64 11.03
C ARG A 5 4.21 -14.13 11.12
N LEU A 6 3.30 -13.47 10.41
CA LEU A 6 3.08 -12.03 10.57
C LEU A 6 2.68 -11.73 12.01
N THR A 7 3.19 -10.63 12.56
CA THR A 7 2.68 -10.04 13.80
C THR A 7 1.20 -9.66 13.61
N ASP A 8 0.48 -9.45 14.71
CA ASP A 8 -0.91 -8.98 14.62
C ASP A 8 -1.01 -7.62 13.89
N GLU A 9 -0.06 -6.72 14.12
CA GLU A 9 0.03 -5.42 13.44
C GLU A 9 0.26 -5.58 11.94
N GLN A 10 1.20 -6.43 11.53
CA GLN A 10 1.46 -6.72 10.12
C GLN A 10 0.23 -7.37 9.44
N ARG A 11 -0.52 -8.21 10.16
CA ARG A 11 -1.77 -8.80 9.67
C ARG A 11 -2.84 -7.74 9.46
N GLN A 12 -3.03 -6.84 10.42
CA GLN A 12 -3.98 -5.73 10.33
C GLN A 12 -3.62 -4.80 9.16
N LEU A 13 -2.35 -4.45 9.01
CA LEU A 13 -1.86 -3.65 7.89
C LEU A 13 -2.15 -4.32 6.54
N LYS A 14 -1.87 -5.64 6.43
CA LYS A 14 -2.16 -6.42 5.22
C LYS A 14 -3.66 -6.40 4.87
N GLU A 15 -4.53 -6.54 5.87
CA GLU A 15 -5.98 -6.49 5.65
C GLU A 15 -6.46 -5.10 5.23
N ALA A 16 -5.95 -4.04 5.87
CA ALA A 16 -6.25 -2.66 5.50
C ALA A 16 -5.80 -2.34 4.07
N ALA A 17 -4.57 -2.72 3.71
CA ALA A 17 -4.01 -2.53 2.38
C ALA A 17 -4.83 -3.28 1.31
N ARG A 18 -5.29 -4.50 1.60
CA ARG A 18 -6.16 -5.27 0.70
C ARG A 18 -7.48 -4.55 0.44
N ARG A 19 -8.18 -4.13 1.49
CA ARG A 19 -9.47 -3.41 1.35
C ARG A 19 -9.30 -2.13 0.54
N PHE A 20 -8.27 -1.34 0.85
CA PHE A 20 -7.95 -0.14 0.10
C PHE A 20 -7.69 -0.42 -1.39
N ALA A 21 -6.90 -1.45 -1.71
CA ALA A 21 -6.61 -1.81 -3.09
C ALA A 21 -7.87 -2.24 -3.85
N GLU A 22 -8.75 -3.02 -3.23
CA GLU A 22 -10.01 -3.49 -3.83
C GLU A 22 -11.01 -2.36 -4.04
N GLU A 23 -11.16 -1.46 -3.08
CA GLU A 23 -12.15 -0.39 -3.14
C GLU A 23 -11.70 0.82 -3.96
N LYS A 24 -10.40 1.17 -3.91
CA LYS A 24 -9.88 2.41 -4.50
C LYS A 24 -9.06 2.17 -5.76
N LEU A 25 -8.15 1.19 -5.75
CA LEU A 25 -7.21 1.00 -6.85
C LEU A 25 -7.78 0.14 -7.99
N ARG A 26 -8.55 -0.91 -7.68
CA ARG A 26 -9.18 -1.79 -8.67
C ARG A 26 -9.98 -1.02 -9.75
N PRO A 27 -10.90 -0.11 -9.42
CA PRO A 27 -11.64 0.63 -10.46
C PRO A 27 -10.72 1.52 -11.31
N ILE A 28 -9.69 2.13 -10.70
CA ILE A 28 -8.71 2.97 -11.43
C ILE A 28 -7.90 2.10 -12.40
N ALA A 29 -7.47 0.92 -11.97
CA ALA A 29 -6.70 -0.02 -12.79
C ALA A 29 -7.52 -0.47 -14.01
N LEU A 30 -8.78 -0.87 -13.81
CA LEU A 30 -9.68 -1.28 -14.91
C LEU A 30 -9.87 -0.15 -15.94
N GLU A 31 -10.09 1.08 -15.47
CA GLU A 31 -10.28 2.21 -16.39
C GLU A 31 -8.99 2.60 -17.12
N THR A 32 -7.85 2.49 -16.44
CA THR A 32 -6.52 2.77 -17.02
C THR A 32 -6.18 1.74 -18.10
N GLU A 33 -6.43 0.46 -17.83
CA GLU A 33 -6.26 -0.64 -18.78
C GLU A 33 -7.18 -0.46 -20.01
N ARG A 34 -8.47 -0.18 -19.78
CA ARG A 34 -9.44 0.08 -20.85
C ARG A 34 -9.02 1.23 -21.77
N LYS A 35 -8.34 2.24 -21.23
CA LYS A 35 -7.83 3.40 -21.97
C LYS A 35 -6.47 3.18 -22.62
N GLY A 36 -5.75 2.11 -22.28
CA GLY A 36 -4.35 1.94 -22.67
C GLY A 36 -3.46 3.07 -22.14
N ALA A 37 -3.78 3.61 -20.97
CA ALA A 37 -3.13 4.78 -20.39
C ALA A 37 -2.12 4.37 -19.29
N PRO A 38 -1.15 5.23 -18.92
CA PRO A 38 -0.35 5.02 -17.73
C PRO A 38 -1.17 5.23 -16.45
N MET A 39 -0.66 4.73 -15.33
CA MET A 39 -1.24 4.97 -14.01
C MET A 39 -1.36 6.49 -13.74
N PRO A 40 -2.55 6.98 -13.35
CA PRO A 40 -2.74 8.40 -13.06
C PRO A 40 -1.94 8.82 -11.81
N ARG A 41 -1.41 10.05 -11.81
CA ARG A 41 -0.64 10.58 -10.68
C ARG A 41 -1.48 10.69 -9.42
N GLU A 42 -2.78 10.87 -9.58
CA GLU A 42 -3.79 10.92 -8.54
C GLU A 42 -3.87 9.60 -7.77
N ALA A 43 -3.68 8.45 -8.44
CA ALA A 43 -3.64 7.15 -7.77
C ALA A 43 -2.40 7.04 -6.88
N LEU A 44 -1.24 7.52 -7.35
CA LEU A 44 -0.02 7.56 -6.55
C LEU A 44 -0.17 8.48 -5.34
N LYS A 45 -0.75 9.67 -5.54
CA LYS A 45 -1.04 10.61 -4.45
C LYS A 45 -2.01 9.99 -3.43
N LEU A 46 -3.06 9.32 -3.90
CA LEU A 46 -4.01 8.63 -3.03
C LEU A 46 -3.34 7.55 -2.18
N MET A 47 -2.44 6.74 -2.77
CA MET A 47 -1.66 5.74 -2.03
C MET A 47 -0.76 6.39 -0.98
N ALA A 48 -0.09 7.49 -1.33
CA ALA A 48 0.80 8.21 -0.41
C ALA A 48 0.03 8.81 0.79
N GLU A 49 -1.13 9.44 0.55
CA GLU A 49 -1.98 10.00 1.59
C GLU A 49 -2.52 8.95 2.58
N HIS A 50 -2.64 7.70 2.13
CA HIS A 50 -3.05 6.57 2.97
C HIS A 50 -1.88 5.80 3.59
N GLY A 51 -0.65 6.32 3.42
CA GLY A 51 0.55 5.75 4.02
C GLY A 51 1.07 4.48 3.33
N TYR A 52 0.64 4.17 2.10
CA TYR A 52 1.09 2.96 1.38
C TYR A 52 2.32 3.18 0.49
N VAL A 53 3.00 4.33 0.64
CA VAL A 53 4.22 4.69 -0.09
C VAL A 53 5.27 5.07 0.95
N GLY A 54 6.49 4.52 0.84
CA GLY A 54 7.56 4.80 1.80
C GLY A 54 7.28 4.25 3.20
N LEU A 55 6.72 3.05 3.29
CA LEU A 55 6.33 2.40 4.56
C LEU A 55 7.50 2.26 5.54
N ASP A 56 8.70 2.01 5.02
CA ASP A 56 9.96 1.82 5.74
C ASP A 56 10.69 3.14 6.05
N ILE A 57 10.27 4.25 5.43
CA ILE A 57 10.86 5.55 5.68
C ILE A 57 10.57 5.95 7.14
N PRO A 58 11.55 6.47 7.90
CA PRO A 58 11.33 6.94 9.25
C PRO A 58 10.19 7.96 9.35
N THR A 59 9.49 7.96 10.48
CA THR A 59 8.35 8.86 10.73
C THR A 59 8.75 10.34 10.66
N GLU A 60 10.00 10.69 11.01
CA GLU A 60 10.54 12.06 10.87
C GLU A 60 10.57 12.58 9.42
N TYR A 61 10.55 11.68 8.44
CA TYR A 61 10.47 12.02 7.01
C TYR A 61 9.09 11.73 6.40
N GLY A 62 8.09 11.40 7.22
CA GLY A 62 6.71 11.19 6.79
C GLY A 62 6.34 9.77 6.36
N GLY A 63 7.20 8.77 6.63
CA GLY A 63 6.87 7.35 6.45
C GLY A 63 6.31 6.69 7.71
N LEU A 64 6.20 5.36 7.71
CA LEU A 64 5.68 4.59 8.87
C LEU A 64 6.78 3.92 9.71
N GLY A 65 8.05 3.99 9.29
CA GLY A 65 9.18 3.37 9.99
C GLY A 65 9.05 1.85 10.17
N LEU A 66 8.33 1.18 9.27
CA LEU A 66 8.09 -0.26 9.36
C LEU A 66 9.34 -1.05 8.95
N ASP A 67 9.68 -2.06 9.74
CA ASP A 67 10.72 -3.01 9.36
C ASP A 67 10.20 -3.99 8.30
N ILE A 68 10.97 -4.14 7.22
CA ILE A 68 10.68 -5.04 6.10
C ILE A 68 11.07 -6.49 6.46
N MET A 69 11.95 -6.68 7.44
CA MET A 69 12.43 -7.99 7.88
C MET A 69 12.23 -8.16 9.38
N GLY A 70 11.37 -9.11 9.78
CA GLY A 70 11.24 -9.51 11.18
C GLY A 70 12.42 -10.35 11.67
#